data_AF-A0AAE4B7R8-F1
#
_entry.id   AF-A0AAE4B7R8-F1
#
_cell.length_a   1.000
_cell.length_b   1.000
_cell.length_c   1.000
_cell.angle_alpha   90.00
_cell.angle_beta   90.00
_cell.angle_gamma   90.00
#
_symmetry.space_group_name_H-M   'P 1'
#
loop_
_entity.id
_entity.type
_entity.pdbx_description
1 polymer ?
#
loop_
_entity_poly.entity_id
_entity_poly.type
_entity_poly.pdbx_seq_one_letter_code
_entity_poly.pdbx_strand_id
1 'polypeptide(L)'
;MNKEKFNRLQIAADYGAIPYVQRESQRIAHLVPDQTSFEQRTLLAIGYWLQRYEGNGRDKKALIQRIIVRERNKYLKASRKEAALSIEGMRDDGNVSWEPHDSLATIDDGLMAKEKIALLAQNDLRKKVILECWTDGFTNTTEISALLAQRFGGNSETHRKFIRRFQLHCQRELTA
;
A
#
# COMPACT_ATOMS: atom_id res chain seq x y z
N MET A 1 -12.07 23.94 0.26
CA MET A 1 -13.49 23.53 0.16
C MET A 1 -14.11 24.21 -1.06
N ASN A 2 -14.80 23.48 -1.95
CA ASN A 2 -15.37 24.07 -3.17
C ASN A 2 -16.51 25.04 -2.85
N LYS A 3 -16.57 26.18 -3.55
CA LYS A 3 -17.60 27.23 -3.37
C LYS A 3 -19.02 26.68 -3.46
N GLU A 4 -19.25 25.70 -4.33
CA GLU A 4 -20.53 25.03 -4.49
C GLU A 4 -20.93 24.19 -3.26
N LYS A 5 -19.97 23.48 -2.66
CA LYS A 5 -20.22 22.70 -1.43
C LYS A 5 -20.56 23.62 -0.26
N PHE A 6 -19.85 24.74 -0.14
CA PHE A 6 -20.15 25.76 0.86
C PHE A 6 -21.56 26.34 0.68
N ASN A 7 -21.94 26.70 -0.55
CA ASN A 7 -23.29 27.19 -0.85
C ASN A 7 -24.38 26.18 -0.45
N ARG A 8 -24.19 24.89 -0.73
CA ARG A 8 -25.15 23.85 -0.34
C ARG A 8 -25.28 23.70 1.18
N LEU A 9 -24.17 23.79 1.91
CA LEU A 9 -24.20 23.77 3.37
C LEU A 9 -24.95 25.00 3.92
N GLN A 10 -24.72 26.17 3.34
CA GLN A 10 -25.42 27.40 3.70
C GLN A 10 -26.94 27.25 3.50
N ILE A 11 -27.36 26.79 2.32
CA ILE A 11 -28.78 26.52 2.03
C ILE A 11 -29.37 25.52 3.05
N ALA A 12 -28.67 24.44 3.37
CA ALA A 12 -29.18 23.48 4.36
C ALA A 12 -29.33 24.13 5.76
N ALA A 13 -28.41 25.02 6.14
CA ALA A 13 -28.49 25.78 7.38
C ALA A 13 -29.65 26.77 7.39
N ASP A 14 -29.82 27.54 6.31
CA ASP A 14 -30.86 28.57 6.18
C ASP A 14 -32.27 27.97 6.25
N TYR A 15 -32.46 26.75 5.70
CA TYR A 15 -33.71 26.00 5.78
C TYR A 15 -33.87 25.19 7.10
N GLY A 16 -32.98 25.39 8.08
CA GLY A 16 -33.09 24.81 9.42
C GLY A 16 -32.86 23.29 9.48
N ALA A 17 -32.09 22.71 8.56
CA ALA A 17 -31.88 21.26 8.50
C ALA A 17 -30.94 20.72 9.58
N ILE A 18 -30.00 21.54 10.07
CA ILE A 18 -28.96 21.18 11.06
C ILE A 18 -29.51 20.40 12.27
N PRO A 19 -30.50 20.90 13.03
CA PRO A 19 -30.99 20.20 14.22
C PRO A 19 -31.63 18.84 13.90
N TYR A 20 -32.23 18.68 12.71
CA TYR A 20 -32.80 17.40 12.30
C TYR A 20 -31.71 16.38 11.96
N VAL A 21 -30.65 16.82 11.29
CA VAL A 21 -29.50 15.97 10.95
C VAL A 21 -28.76 15.55 12.21
N GLN A 22 -28.48 16.47 13.14
CA GLN A 22 -27.79 16.18 14.40
C GLN A 22 -28.58 15.19 15.27
N ARG A 23 -29.90 15.36 15.38
CA ARG A 23 -30.76 14.41 16.11
C ARG A 23 -30.69 13.00 15.52
N GLU A 24 -30.72 12.88 14.20
CA GLU A 24 -30.62 11.58 13.53
C GLU A 24 -29.21 10.99 13.61
N SER A 25 -28.17 11.83 13.56
CA SER A 25 -26.76 11.44 13.77
C SER A 25 -26.56 10.80 15.13
N GLN A 26 -27.05 11.44 16.20
CA GLN A 26 -27.00 10.89 17.56
C GLN A 26 -27.75 9.56 17.69
N ARG A 27 -28.90 9.41 17.01
CA ARG A 27 -29.68 8.16 17.02
C ARG A 27 -28.93 6.99 16.42
N ILE A 28 -28.15 7.22 15.37
CA ILE A 28 -27.40 6.17 14.66
C ILE A 28 -25.92 6.09 15.08
N ALA A 29 -25.49 6.89 16.05
CA ALA A 29 -24.11 6.99 16.51
C ALA A 29 -23.46 5.63 16.81
N HIS A 30 -24.24 4.70 17.38
CA HIS A 30 -23.80 3.36 17.74
C HIS A 30 -23.69 2.38 16.56
N LEU A 31 -24.20 2.75 15.38
CA LEU A 31 -24.23 1.90 14.17
C LEU A 31 -23.25 2.38 13.10
N VAL A 32 -22.58 3.51 13.34
CA VAL A 32 -21.87 4.26 12.33
C VAL A 32 -20.41 4.46 12.77
N PRO A 33 -19.43 4.23 11.87
CA PRO A 33 -18.01 4.39 12.19
C PRO A 33 -17.61 5.86 12.39
N ASP A 34 -18.13 6.76 11.55
CA ASP A 34 -17.88 8.20 11.66
C ASP A 34 -19.19 8.99 11.51
N GLN A 35 -19.55 9.70 12.59
CA GLN A 35 -20.73 10.57 12.65
C GLN A 35 -20.53 11.85 11.83
N THR A 36 -19.33 12.41 11.80
CA THR A 36 -19.05 13.68 11.11
C THR A 36 -19.23 13.51 9.60
N SER A 37 -18.72 12.42 9.05
CA SER A 37 -18.92 12.05 7.64
C SER A 37 -20.40 11.88 7.29
N PHE A 38 -21.19 11.28 8.18
CA PHE A 38 -22.64 11.16 7.99
C PHE A 38 -23.33 12.53 7.95
N GLU A 39 -23.05 13.40 8.93
CA GLU A 39 -23.66 14.73 9.04
C GLU A 39 -23.34 15.60 7.82
N GLN A 40 -22.06 15.68 7.45
CA GLN A 40 -21.61 16.48 6.32
C GLN A 40 -22.25 16.01 5.01
N ARG A 41 -22.25 14.69 4.77
CA ARG A 41 -22.87 14.10 3.58
C ARG A 41 -24.36 14.42 3.51
N THR A 42 -25.05 14.29 4.63
CA THR A 42 -26.50 14.49 4.71
C THR A 42 -26.85 15.96 4.47
N LEU A 43 -26.12 16.90 5.08
CA LEU A 43 -26.32 18.34 4.86
C LEU A 43 -26.06 18.74 3.41
N LEU A 44 -25.01 18.22 2.78
CA LEU A 44 -24.73 18.48 1.36
C LEU A 44 -25.83 17.95 0.44
N ALA A 45 -26.38 16.77 0.75
CA ALA A 45 -27.51 16.20 0.00
C ALA A 45 -28.76 17.07 0.16
N ILE A 46 -29.05 17.53 1.38
CA ILE A 46 -30.18 18.42 1.65
C ILE A 46 -30.04 19.72 0.85
N GLY A 47 -28.89 20.38 0.93
CA GLY A 47 -28.63 21.61 0.16
C GLY A 47 -28.81 21.43 -1.34
N TYR A 48 -28.30 20.32 -1.90
CA TYR A 48 -28.47 19.99 -3.32
C TYR A 48 -29.96 19.86 -3.72
N TRP A 49 -30.75 19.12 -2.94
CA TRP A 49 -32.16 18.91 -3.26
C TRP A 49 -33.02 20.14 -3.01
N LEU A 50 -32.71 20.95 -2.01
CA LEU A 50 -33.39 22.22 -1.75
C LEU A 50 -33.15 23.20 -2.90
N GLN A 51 -31.90 23.33 -3.36
CA GLN A 51 -31.56 24.13 -4.53
C GLN A 51 -32.29 23.65 -5.78
N ARG A 52 -32.32 22.33 -6.02
CA ARG A 52 -32.99 21.74 -7.19
C ARG A 52 -34.51 21.96 -7.20
N TYR A 53 -35.14 22.01 -6.01
CA TYR A 53 -36.58 22.15 -5.87
C TYR A 53 -36.99 23.52 -5.34
N GLU A 54 -36.14 24.54 -5.45
CA GLU A 54 -36.40 25.88 -4.92
C GLU A 54 -37.76 26.43 -5.40
N GLY A 55 -38.00 26.43 -6.71
CA GLY A 55 -39.25 26.86 -7.33
C GLY A 55 -40.42 25.87 -7.25
N ASN A 56 -40.29 24.77 -6.51
CA ASN A 56 -41.37 23.80 -6.33
C ASN A 56 -42.12 24.11 -5.01
N GLY A 57 -43.43 24.34 -5.07
CA GLY A 57 -44.30 24.65 -3.92
C GLY A 57 -44.51 23.50 -2.93
N ARG A 58 -43.66 22.48 -2.95
CA ARG A 58 -43.69 21.35 -2.00
C ARG A 58 -43.11 21.77 -0.66
N ASP A 59 -43.66 21.20 0.41
CA ASP A 59 -43.15 21.38 1.77
C ASP A 59 -41.67 20.94 1.88
N LYS A 60 -40.83 21.92 2.20
CA LYS A 60 -39.38 21.76 2.34
C LYS A 60 -39.03 20.94 3.57
N LYS A 61 -39.85 20.98 4.64
CA LYS A 61 -39.63 20.20 5.85
C LYS A 61 -39.82 18.70 5.58
N ALA A 62 -40.90 18.33 4.90
CA ALA A 62 -41.11 16.95 4.43
C ALA A 62 -40.02 16.48 3.45
N LEU A 63 -39.44 17.39 2.65
CA LEU A 63 -38.31 17.07 1.79
C LEU A 63 -37.05 16.76 2.61
N ILE A 64 -36.70 17.61 3.57
CA ILE A 64 -35.55 17.41 4.47
C ILE A 64 -35.64 16.06 5.18
N GLN A 65 -36.77 15.75 5.81
CA GLN A 65 -36.95 14.48 6.53
C GLN A 65 -36.78 13.26 5.62
N ARG A 66 -37.35 13.31 4.40
CA ARG A 66 -37.19 12.24 3.41
C ARG A 66 -35.73 12.05 2.99
N ILE A 67 -34.97 13.14 2.85
CA ILE A 67 -33.55 13.07 2.48
C ILE A 67 -32.74 12.47 3.62
N ILE A 68 -33.01 12.85 4.87
CA ILE A 68 -32.31 12.29 6.03
C ILE A 68 -32.51 10.77 6.12
N VAL A 69 -33.76 10.29 6.01
CA VAL A 69 -34.06 8.85 6.02
C VAL A 69 -33.35 8.13 4.86
N ARG A 70 -33.34 8.74 3.67
CA ARG A 70 -32.66 8.18 2.49
C ARG A 70 -31.15 8.07 2.70
N GLU A 71 -30.49 9.13 3.14
CA GLU A 71 -29.04 9.13 3.33
C GLU A 71 -28.63 8.24 4.50
N ARG A 72 -29.41 8.19 5.59
CA ARG A 72 -29.23 7.22 6.67
C ARG A 72 -29.19 5.79 6.16
N ASN A 73 -30.20 5.37 5.39
CA ASN A 73 -30.28 4.00 4.89
C ASN A 73 -29.10 3.66 3.97
N LYS A 74 -28.67 4.60 3.12
CA LYS A 74 -27.48 4.42 2.27
C LYS A 74 -26.20 4.28 3.09
N TYR A 75 -26.04 5.14 4.10
CA TYR A 75 -24.84 5.19 4.92
C TYR A 75 -24.70 3.94 5.79
N LEU A 76 -25.79 3.48 6.41
CA LEU A 76 -25.81 2.21 7.16
C LEU A 76 -25.53 1.00 6.25
N LYS A 77 -26.04 1.00 5.01
CA LYS A 77 -25.74 -0.08 4.05
C LYS A 77 -24.27 -0.09 3.66
N ALA A 78 -23.67 1.08 3.44
CA ALA A 78 -22.25 1.21 3.13
C ALA A 78 -21.37 0.77 4.31
N SER A 79 -21.68 1.27 5.52
CA SER A 79 -20.94 0.92 6.73
C SER A 79 -21.00 -0.57 7.06
N ARG A 80 -22.15 -1.24 6.88
CA ARG A 80 -22.24 -2.70 7.04
C ARG A 80 -21.38 -3.47 6.04
N LYS A 81 -21.27 -2.98 4.80
CA LYS A 81 -20.42 -3.58 3.77
C LYS A 81 -18.94 -3.43 4.15
N GLU A 82 -18.53 -2.26 4.63
CA GLU A 82 -17.17 -2.01 5.11
C GLU A 82 -16.84 -2.88 6.33
N ALA A 83 -17.74 -2.95 7.32
CA ALA A 83 -17.57 -3.81 8.48
C ALA A 83 -17.49 -5.30 8.08
N ALA A 84 -18.29 -5.75 7.12
CA ALA A 84 -18.21 -7.11 6.60
C ALA A 84 -16.85 -7.39 5.96
N LEU A 85 -16.31 -6.48 5.14
CA LEU A 85 -14.98 -6.61 4.54
C LEU A 85 -13.86 -6.60 5.59
N SER A 86 -13.98 -5.76 6.63
CA SER A 86 -13.02 -5.74 7.74
C SER A 86 -13.05 -7.05 8.54
N ILE A 87 -14.24 -7.60 8.79
CA ILE A 87 -14.39 -8.88 9.49
C ILE A 87 -13.95 -10.04 8.59
N GLU A 88 -14.20 -9.98 7.28
CA GLU A 88 -13.74 -10.98 6.31
C GLU A 88 -12.21 -11.01 6.22
N GLY A 89 -11.55 -9.84 6.33
CA GLY A 89 -10.09 -9.76 6.52
C GLY A 89 -9.59 -10.28 7.87
N MET A 90 -10.46 -10.40 8.89
CA MET A 90 -10.14 -11.06 10.17
C MET A 90 -10.54 -12.55 10.20
N ARG A 91 -11.41 -12.97 9.27
CA ARG A 91 -11.85 -14.36 9.06
C ARG A 91 -11.07 -15.01 7.92
N ASP A 92 -9.85 -14.54 7.64
CA ASP A 92 -8.93 -15.35 6.87
C ASP A 92 -8.59 -16.58 7.72
N ASP A 93 -9.19 -17.67 7.28
CA ASP A 93 -9.36 -18.93 7.95
C ASP A 93 -8.02 -19.68 7.90
N GLY A 94 -7.15 -19.41 8.88
CA GLY A 94 -5.99 -20.24 9.18
C GLY A 94 -4.63 -19.68 8.73
N ASN A 95 -3.86 -19.26 9.73
CA ASN A 95 -2.40 -19.22 9.71
C ASN A 95 -1.73 -18.10 8.89
N VAL A 96 -2.04 -16.85 9.20
CA VAL A 96 -1.03 -15.78 9.09
C VAL A 96 -0.78 -15.25 10.50
N SER A 97 -0.05 -16.03 11.29
CA SER A 97 0.72 -15.48 12.41
C SER A 97 1.56 -14.35 11.83
N TRP A 98 1.30 -13.10 12.21
CA TRP A 98 2.20 -12.00 11.92
C TRP A 98 3.40 -12.16 12.85
N GLU A 99 4.18 -13.22 12.65
CA GLU A 99 5.50 -13.38 13.23
C GLU A 99 6.40 -12.36 12.54
N PRO A 100 7.05 -11.45 13.29
CA PRO A 100 8.11 -10.63 12.72
C PRO A 100 9.10 -11.57 12.03
N HIS A 101 9.32 -11.35 10.74
CA HIS A 101 10.29 -12.11 9.97
C HIS A 101 11.62 -12.08 10.73
N ASP A 102 12.09 -13.25 11.21
CA ASP A 102 13.31 -13.34 12.00
C ASP A 102 14.50 -13.00 11.12
N SER A 103 14.86 -11.73 11.14
CA SER A 103 15.99 -11.19 10.37
C SER A 103 17.32 -11.82 10.75
N LEU A 104 17.43 -12.46 11.92
CA LEU A 104 18.68 -13.10 12.35
C LEU A 104 18.98 -14.35 11.54
N ALA A 105 17.97 -15.17 11.22
CA ALA A 105 18.13 -16.35 10.36
C ALA A 105 18.58 -15.96 8.94
N THR A 106 17.99 -14.89 8.38
CA THR A 106 18.36 -14.38 7.04
C THR A 106 19.77 -13.79 7.00
N ILE A 107 20.24 -13.21 8.11
CA ILE A 107 21.61 -12.70 8.23
C ILE A 107 22.61 -13.86 8.28
N ASP A 108 22.28 -14.95 8.99
CA ASP A 108 23.16 -16.12 9.15
C ASP A 108 23.38 -16.85 7.81
N ASP A 109 22.32 -17.12 7.06
CA ASP A 109 22.42 -17.74 5.73
C ASP A 109 23.23 -16.87 4.75
N GLY A 110 23.03 -15.56 4.79
CA GLY A 110 23.76 -14.60 3.96
C GLY A 110 25.24 -14.49 4.33
N LEU A 111 25.58 -14.65 5.61
CA LEU A 111 26.96 -14.66 6.11
C LEU A 111 27.67 -15.95 5.70
N MET A 112 27.05 -17.10 5.93
CA MET A 112 27.58 -18.41 5.56
C MET A 112 27.82 -18.52 4.05
N ALA A 113 26.92 -17.96 3.23
CA ALA A 113 27.11 -17.91 1.79
C ALA A 113 28.33 -17.07 1.37
N LYS A 114 28.54 -15.91 2.00
CA LYS A 114 29.69 -15.03 1.73
C LYS A 114 31.00 -15.70 2.14
N GLU A 115 31.03 -16.36 3.28
CA GLU A 115 32.20 -17.10 3.77
C GLU A 115 32.55 -18.27 2.86
N LYS A 116 31.56 -19.06 2.43
CA LYS A 116 31.76 -20.17 1.47
C LYS A 116 32.33 -19.66 0.13
N ILE A 117 31.78 -18.58 -0.42
CA ILE A 117 32.30 -18.00 -1.66
C ILE A 117 33.74 -17.45 -1.47
N ALA A 118 34.03 -16.81 -0.33
CA ALA A 118 35.37 -16.31 -0.03
C ALA A 118 36.41 -17.45 0.04
N LEU A 119 36.05 -18.59 0.62
CA LEU A 119 36.88 -19.80 0.63
C LEU A 119 37.11 -20.36 -0.79
N LEU A 120 36.08 -20.41 -1.64
CA LEU A 120 36.20 -20.86 -3.04
C LEU A 120 37.13 -19.96 -3.89
N ALA A 121 37.30 -18.69 -3.50
CA ALA A 121 38.18 -17.73 -4.14
C ALA A 121 39.60 -17.68 -3.52
N GLN A 122 39.84 -18.29 -2.36
CA GLN A 122 41.04 -18.09 -1.55
C GLN A 122 42.36 -18.39 -2.30
N ASN A 123 42.34 -19.36 -3.21
CA ASN A 123 43.54 -19.84 -3.93
C ASN A 123 43.68 -19.29 -5.36
N ASP A 124 42.80 -18.38 -5.81
CA ASP A 124 42.83 -17.84 -7.17
C ASP A 124 42.71 -16.31 -7.16
N LEU A 125 43.78 -15.63 -7.57
CA LEU A 125 43.85 -14.16 -7.58
C LEU A 125 42.79 -13.53 -8.50
N ARG A 126 42.38 -14.21 -9.57
CA ARG A 126 41.35 -13.71 -10.49
C ARG A 126 39.97 -13.79 -9.85
N LYS A 127 39.68 -14.86 -9.11
CA LYS A 127 38.42 -15.01 -8.37
C LYS A 127 38.29 -13.98 -7.25
N LYS A 128 39.39 -13.64 -6.57
CA LYS A 128 39.41 -12.57 -5.55
C LYS A 128 39.04 -11.22 -6.13
N VAL A 129 39.64 -10.84 -7.25
CA VAL A 129 39.31 -9.56 -7.92
C VAL A 129 37.86 -9.53 -8.39
N ILE A 130 37.30 -10.66 -8.86
CA ILE A 130 35.88 -10.75 -9.21
C ILE A 130 34.99 -10.53 -7.98
N LEU A 131 35.35 -11.15 -6.85
CA LEU A 131 34.61 -11.04 -5.60
C LEU A 131 34.63 -9.61 -5.05
N GLU A 132 35.79 -8.94 -5.08
CA GLU A 132 35.97 -7.53 -4.71
C GLU A 132 35.05 -6.62 -5.54
N CYS A 133 34.98 -6.83 -6.86
CA CYS A 133 34.05 -6.09 -7.71
C CYS A 133 32.58 -6.30 -7.30
N TRP A 134 32.20 -7.54 -6.96
CA TRP A 134 30.83 -7.83 -6.52
C TRP A 134 30.50 -7.23 -5.15
N THR A 135 31.46 -7.22 -4.21
CA THR A 135 31.26 -6.58 -2.90
C THR A 135 31.12 -5.07 -3.00
N ASP A 136 31.79 -4.45 -3.97
CA ASP A 136 31.69 -3.02 -4.25
C ASP A 136 30.44 -2.64 -5.07
N GLY A 137 29.59 -3.62 -5.41
CA GLY A 137 28.33 -3.42 -6.14
C GLY A 137 28.45 -3.42 -7.66
N PHE A 138 29.64 -3.67 -8.22
CA PHE A 138 29.83 -3.80 -9.66
C PHE A 138 29.42 -5.19 -10.13
N THR A 139 28.27 -5.29 -10.80
CA THR A 139 27.70 -6.57 -11.28
C THR A 139 27.83 -6.76 -12.79
N ASN A 140 28.23 -5.71 -13.53
CA ASN A 140 28.35 -5.77 -14.99
C ASN A 140 29.55 -6.64 -15.41
N THR A 141 29.25 -7.83 -15.94
CA THR A 141 30.26 -8.82 -16.33
C THR A 141 31.22 -8.30 -17.41
N THR A 142 30.79 -7.38 -18.27
CA THR A 142 31.63 -6.83 -19.35
C THR A 142 32.68 -5.87 -18.82
N GLU A 143 32.35 -5.09 -17.80
CA GLU A 143 33.28 -4.18 -17.14
C GLU A 143 34.30 -4.96 -16.30
N ILE A 144 33.83 -5.97 -15.56
CA ILE A 144 34.71 -6.86 -14.79
C ILE A 144 35.66 -7.63 -15.73
N SER A 145 35.18 -8.11 -16.88
CA SER A 145 36.05 -8.82 -17.83
C SER A 145 37.09 -7.92 -18.48
N ALA A 146 36.77 -6.64 -18.72
CA ALA A 146 37.73 -5.65 -19.18
C ALA A 146 38.79 -5.33 -18.11
N LEU A 147 38.37 -5.19 -16.84
CA LEU A 147 39.29 -4.98 -15.71
C LEU A 147 40.23 -6.19 -15.52
N LEU A 148 39.72 -7.41 -15.64
CA LEU A 148 40.53 -8.63 -15.57
C LEU A 148 41.51 -8.72 -16.74
N ALA A 149 41.09 -8.36 -17.96
CA ALA A 149 41.97 -8.31 -19.11
C ALA A 149 43.08 -7.27 -18.92
N GLN A 150 42.77 -6.12 -18.32
CA GLN A 150 43.75 -5.07 -18.01
C GLN A 150 44.76 -5.51 -16.94
N ARG A 151 44.31 -6.20 -15.88
CA ARG A 151 45.18 -6.61 -14.75
C ARG A 151 45.96 -7.89 -15.00
N PHE A 152 45.38 -8.88 -15.68
CA PHE A 152 45.96 -10.23 -15.84
C PHE A 152 46.33 -10.56 -17.29
N GLY A 153 46.09 -9.65 -18.23
CA GLY A 153 46.28 -9.88 -19.66
C GLY A 153 45.24 -10.84 -20.27
N GLY A 154 45.30 -11.02 -21.59
CA GLY A 154 44.43 -11.93 -22.34
C GLY A 154 43.16 -11.30 -22.89
N ASN A 155 42.30 -12.14 -23.47
CA ASN A 155 41.07 -11.71 -24.14
C ASN A 155 39.91 -11.53 -23.14
N SER A 156 39.21 -10.40 -23.22
CA SER A 156 38.02 -10.09 -22.40
C SER A 156 36.92 -11.16 -22.53
N GLU A 157 36.74 -11.77 -23.72
CA GLU A 157 35.79 -12.88 -23.89
C GLU A 157 36.15 -14.13 -23.06
N THR A 158 37.44 -14.41 -22.92
CA THR A 158 37.93 -15.53 -22.10
C THR A 158 37.65 -15.27 -20.63
N HIS A 159 37.89 -14.04 -20.16
CA HIS A 159 37.57 -13.61 -18.80
C HIS A 159 36.06 -13.61 -18.53
N ARG A 160 35.23 -13.22 -19.51
CA ARG A 160 33.76 -13.31 -19.39
C ARG A 160 33.30 -14.77 -19.20
N LYS A 161 33.84 -15.71 -19.97
CA LYS A 161 33.57 -17.15 -19.81
C LYS A 161 34.04 -17.66 -18.44
N PHE A 162 35.18 -17.16 -17.97
CA PHE A 162 35.72 -17.51 -16.66
C PHE A 162 34.80 -17.02 -15.51
N ILE A 163 34.34 -15.76 -15.56
CA ILE A 163 33.38 -15.22 -14.58
C ILE A 163 32.11 -16.07 -14.53
N ARG A 164 31.53 -16.42 -15.68
CA ARG A 164 30.32 -17.26 -15.74
C ARG A 164 30.54 -18.64 -15.12
N ARG A 165 31.69 -19.27 -15.38
CA ARG A 165 32.04 -20.57 -14.77
C ARG A 165 32.19 -20.45 -13.26
N PHE A 166 32.79 -19.36 -12.79
CA PHE A 166 32.94 -19.11 -11.36
C PHE A 166 31.58 -18.87 -10.69
N GLN A 167 30.69 -18.08 -11.30
CA GLN A 167 29.31 -17.90 -10.83
C GLN A 167 28.55 -19.22 -10.70
N LEU A 168 28.60 -20.07 -11.74
CA LEU A 168 27.96 -21.39 -11.73
C LEU A 168 28.54 -22.31 -10.65
N HIS A 169 29.86 -22.23 -10.41
CA HIS A 169 30.49 -23.00 -9.35
C HIS A 169 30.02 -22.53 -7.97
N CYS A 170 30.00 -21.22 -7.69
CA CYS A 170 29.45 -20.69 -6.45
C CYS A 170 27.98 -21.06 -6.26
N GLN A 171 27.17 -20.99 -7.32
CA GLN A 171 25.75 -21.35 -7.25
C GLN A 171 25.57 -22.82 -6.87
N ARG A 172 26.32 -23.74 -7.47
CA ARG A 172 26.26 -25.17 -7.14
C ARG A 172 26.63 -25.43 -5.70
N GLU A 173 27.71 -24.80 -5.23
CA GLU A 173 28.18 -24.95 -3.86
C GLU A 173 27.21 -24.35 -2.84
N LEU A 174 26.51 -23.26 -3.15
CA LEU A 174 25.51 -22.69 -2.24
C LEU A 174 24.21 -23.50 -2.17
N THR A 175 23.90 -24.27 -3.22
CA THR A 175 22.71 -25.14 -3.28
C THR A 175 22.94 -26.58 -2.82
N ALA A 176 24.19 -26.94 -2.51
CA ALA A 176 24.61 -28.28 -2.08
C ALA A 176 24.84 -28.31 -0.57
#